data_AF-X7ZNG7-F1
#
_entry.id   AF-X7ZNG7-F1
#
_cell.length_a   1.000
_cell.length_b   1.000
_cell.length_c   1.000
_cell.angle_alpha   90.00
_cell.angle_beta   90.00
_cell.angle_gamma   90.00
#
_symmetry.space_group_name_H-M   'P 1'
#
loop_
_entity.id
_entity.type
_entity.pdbx_description
1 polymer ?
#
loop_
_entity_poly.entity_id
_entity_poly.type
_entity_poly.pdbx_seq_one_letter_code
_entity_poly.pdbx_strand_id
1 'polypeptide(L)'
;MVSGLKTSHVFTVPGEHDSVDDAGQKYRSVFGAGTRGGGWYSFDVAGVHVIALVNTLNMNKLGHLGVEQLEFIERDVARLSSDTPIIVVSHIPLFAMYPDWGWGTDDAAQALRYLRRFSSVTCLNGHVHQLFPRSKAM
;
A
#
# COMPACT_ATOMS: atom_id res chain seq x y z
N MET A 1 -2.60 -15.28 16.18
CA MET A 1 -3.05 -14.33 17.22
C MET A 1 -2.01 -13.23 17.37
N VAL A 2 -2.31 -12.02 16.91
CA VAL A 2 -1.41 -10.85 16.98
C VAL A 2 -1.19 -10.38 18.44
N SER A 3 -2.06 -10.80 19.36
CA SER A 3 -2.05 -10.43 20.79
C SER A 3 -0.81 -10.87 21.59
N GLY A 4 0.06 -11.73 21.04
CA GLY A 4 1.29 -12.17 21.70
C GLY A 4 2.54 -11.34 21.34
N LEU A 5 2.43 -10.37 20.42
CA LEU A 5 3.58 -9.58 19.98
C LEU A 5 4.00 -8.57 21.05
N LYS A 6 5.30 -8.56 21.39
CA LYS A 6 5.92 -7.55 22.25
C LYS A 6 6.52 -6.43 21.41
N THR A 7 5.68 -5.53 20.93
CA THR A 7 6.07 -4.38 20.10
C THR A 7 5.21 -3.17 20.45
N SER A 8 5.77 -1.97 20.29
CA SER A 8 5.04 -0.71 20.49
C SER A 8 4.00 -0.46 19.40
N HIS A 9 4.22 -0.98 18.19
CA HIS A 9 3.34 -0.73 17.05
C HIS A 9 3.21 -1.98 16.17
N VAL A 10 2.01 -2.17 15.62
CA VAL A 10 1.68 -3.15 14.59
C VAL A 10 0.93 -2.41 13.48
N PHE A 11 1.40 -2.54 12.25
CA PHE A 11 0.80 -1.96 11.06
C PHE A 11 0.44 -3.10 10.10
N THR A 12 -0.74 -3.03 9.49
CA THR A 12 -1.30 -4.13 8.71
C THR A 12 -1.90 -3.60 7.41
N VAL A 13 -1.73 -4.38 6.35
CA VAL A 13 -2.38 -4.17 5.05
C VAL A 13 -3.08 -5.48 4.68
N PRO A 14 -4.36 -5.46 4.26
CA PRO A 14 -5.07 -6.68 3.89
C PRO A 14 -4.54 -7.24 2.58
N GLY A 15 -4.48 -8.57 2.48
CA GLY A 15 -4.39 -9.26 1.21
C GLY A 15 -5.75 -9.43 0.53
N GLU A 16 -5.75 -10.03 -0.67
CA GLU A 16 -6.98 -10.43 -1.37
C GLU A 16 -7.76 -11.45 -0.53
N HIS A 17 -7.07 -12.33 0.18
CA HIS A 17 -7.70 -13.34 1.04
C HIS A 17 -8.36 -12.77 2.29
N ASP A 18 -8.02 -11.54 2.68
CA ASP A 18 -8.70 -10.82 3.76
C ASP A 18 -9.93 -10.04 3.27
N SER A 19 -10.16 -10.00 1.94
CA SER A 19 -11.11 -9.08 1.30
C SER A 19 -12.12 -9.76 0.37
N VAL A 20 -11.81 -10.95 -0.15
CA VAL A 20 -12.55 -11.61 -1.24
C VAL A 20 -14.00 -11.97 -0.89
N ASP A 21 -14.31 -12.24 0.37
CA ASP A 21 -15.63 -12.71 0.81
C ASP A 21 -16.57 -11.59 1.27
N ASP A 22 -16.04 -10.46 1.75
CA ASP A 22 -16.85 -9.40 2.35
C ASP A 22 -16.39 -7.96 2.04
N ALA A 23 -15.53 -7.79 1.03
CA ALA A 23 -14.89 -6.51 0.70
C ALA A 23 -14.07 -5.91 1.86
N GLY A 24 -13.42 -6.77 2.65
CA GLY A 24 -12.51 -6.42 3.74
C GLY A 24 -13.19 -5.90 4.99
N GLN A 25 -14.50 -6.16 5.16
CA GLN A 25 -15.26 -5.68 6.33
C GLN A 25 -14.78 -6.32 7.62
N LYS A 26 -14.60 -7.64 7.67
CA LYS A 26 -14.02 -8.36 8.82
C LYS A 26 -12.63 -7.85 9.14
N TYR A 27 -11.77 -7.70 8.13
CA TYR A 27 -10.44 -7.13 8.32
C TYR A 27 -10.50 -5.74 8.97
N ARG A 28 -11.32 -4.83 8.43
CA ARG A 28 -11.45 -3.47 8.98
C ARG A 28 -12.07 -3.46 10.38
N SER A 29 -12.92 -4.41 10.72
CA SER A 29 -13.48 -4.50 12.08
C SER A 29 -12.41 -4.76 13.15
N VAL A 30 -11.29 -5.39 12.78
CA VAL A 30 -10.18 -5.71 13.67
C VAL A 30 -9.03 -4.71 13.55
N PHE A 31 -8.69 -4.30 12.32
CA PHE A 31 -7.47 -3.53 12.01
C PHE A 31 -7.72 -2.15 11.41
N GLY A 32 -8.98 -1.79 11.13
CA GLY A 32 -9.33 -0.56 10.42
C GLY A 32 -9.45 0.69 11.29
N ALA A 33 -9.23 0.59 12.61
CA ALA A 33 -9.33 1.74 13.50
C ALA A 33 -8.31 2.83 13.10
N GLY A 34 -8.80 4.06 12.86
CA GLY A 34 -7.96 5.19 12.46
C GLY A 34 -7.59 5.24 10.97
N THR A 35 -8.08 4.29 10.17
CA THR A 35 -7.87 4.27 8.71
C THR A 35 -8.91 5.11 7.96
N ARG A 36 -8.68 5.33 6.66
CA ARG A 36 -9.55 6.10 5.76
C ARG A 36 -10.20 5.19 4.72
N GLY A 37 -11.41 5.55 4.29
CA GLY A 37 -12.13 4.87 3.22
C GLY A 37 -12.14 3.34 3.37
N GLY A 38 -11.54 2.65 2.41
CA GLY A 38 -11.41 1.18 2.38
C GLY A 38 -10.39 0.57 3.35
N GLY A 39 -9.64 1.38 4.10
CA GLY A 39 -8.70 0.93 5.11
C GLY A 39 -7.27 1.46 4.97
N TRP A 40 -7.00 2.40 4.07
CA TRP A 40 -5.66 2.95 3.85
C TRP A 40 -5.33 4.07 4.84
N TYR A 41 -4.04 4.28 5.08
CA TYR A 41 -3.55 5.26 6.03
C TYR A 41 -2.07 5.58 5.79
N SER A 42 -1.55 6.59 6.48
CA SER A 42 -0.13 6.92 6.50
C SER A 42 0.30 7.42 7.86
N PHE A 43 1.61 7.39 8.11
CA PHE A 43 2.20 7.84 9.36
C PHE A 43 3.69 8.16 9.17
N ASP A 44 4.22 8.96 10.08
CA ASP A 44 5.64 9.29 10.14
C ASP A 44 6.30 8.47 11.26
N VAL A 45 7.44 7.84 10.98
CA VAL A 45 8.23 7.09 11.96
C VAL A 45 9.72 7.28 11.71
N ALA A 46 10.45 7.76 12.73
CA ALA A 46 11.91 7.96 12.67
C ALA A 46 12.39 8.75 11.43
N GLY A 47 11.63 9.76 10.99
CA GLY A 47 11.94 10.58 9.81
C GLY A 47 11.56 9.98 8.46
N VAL A 48 10.96 8.80 8.44
CA VAL A 48 10.42 8.14 7.24
C VAL A 48 8.91 8.31 7.21
N HIS A 49 8.38 8.64 6.03
CA HIS A 49 6.94 8.66 5.80
C HIS A 49 6.49 7.32 5.21
N VAL A 50 5.53 6.67 5.87
CA VAL A 50 4.99 5.37 5.45
C VAL A 50 3.56 5.53 4.97
N ILE A 51 3.26 4.98 3.79
CA ILE A 51 1.93 4.94 3.19
C ILE A 51 1.48 3.48 3.10
N ALA A 52 0.41 3.12 3.79
CA ALA A 52 -0.21 1.81 3.75
C ALA A 52 -1.43 1.84 2.80
N LEU A 53 -1.29 1.20 1.64
CA LEU A 53 -2.29 1.17 0.59
C LEU A 53 -3.09 -0.13 0.61
N VAL A 54 -4.39 -0.03 0.39
CA VAL A 54 -5.31 -1.15 0.27
C VAL A 54 -5.70 -1.30 -1.20
N ASN A 55 -5.07 -2.26 -1.89
CA ASN A 55 -5.27 -2.46 -3.33
C ASN A 55 -6.01 -3.76 -3.69
N THR A 56 -6.74 -4.34 -2.74
CA THR A 56 -7.32 -5.70 -2.83
C THR A 56 -8.84 -5.73 -2.79
N LEU A 57 -9.51 -4.58 -2.77
CA LEU A 57 -10.97 -4.49 -2.58
C LEU A 57 -11.79 -4.52 -3.88
N ASN A 58 -11.14 -4.43 -5.04
CA ASN A 58 -11.86 -4.38 -6.31
C ASN A 58 -12.28 -5.80 -6.73
N MET A 59 -13.57 -5.97 -7.05
CA MET A 59 -14.15 -7.28 -7.40
C MET A 59 -13.79 -7.76 -8.81
N ASN A 60 -13.36 -6.85 -9.69
CA ASN A 60 -13.09 -7.13 -11.10
C ASN A 60 -11.59 -7.10 -11.44
N LYS A 61 -10.76 -6.55 -10.55
CA LYS A 61 -9.31 -6.39 -10.73
C LYS A 61 -8.60 -6.88 -9.49
N LEU A 62 -7.58 -7.72 -9.67
CA LEU A 62 -6.81 -8.27 -8.55
C LEU A 62 -6.08 -7.18 -7.75
N GLY A 63 -5.55 -6.15 -8.42
CA GLY A 63 -4.90 -4.99 -7.81
C GLY A 63 -5.47 -3.68 -8.33
N HIS A 64 -6.05 -2.85 -7.45
CA HIS A 64 -6.62 -1.54 -7.81
C HIS A 64 -6.71 -0.58 -6.62
N LEU A 65 -6.30 0.67 -6.77
CA LEU A 65 -6.35 1.70 -5.71
C LEU A 65 -7.63 2.55 -5.76
N GLY A 66 -8.04 2.97 -6.95
CA GLY A 66 -9.19 3.85 -7.15
C GLY A 66 -8.92 5.32 -6.85
N VAL A 67 -9.83 6.19 -7.35
CA VAL A 67 -9.66 7.65 -7.34
C VAL A 67 -9.47 8.22 -5.94
N GLU A 68 -10.29 7.81 -4.98
CA GLU A 68 -10.25 8.35 -3.60
C GLU A 68 -8.88 8.10 -2.94
N GLN A 69 -8.33 6.91 -3.11
CA GLN A 69 -7.04 6.55 -2.54
C GLN A 69 -5.87 7.21 -3.29
N LEU A 70 -5.99 7.39 -4.61
CA LEU A 70 -5.01 8.15 -5.40
C LEU A 70 -4.96 9.62 -4.99
N GLU A 71 -6.13 10.25 -4.76
CA GLU A 71 -6.20 11.61 -4.23
C GLU A 71 -5.65 11.71 -2.81
N PHE A 72 -5.87 10.68 -1.99
CA PHE A 72 -5.26 10.59 -0.67
C PHE A 72 -3.73 10.63 -0.77
N ILE A 73 -3.13 9.81 -1.65
CA ILE A 73 -1.67 9.80 -1.85
C ILE A 73 -1.18 11.19 -2.27
N GLU A 74 -1.80 11.79 -3.29
CA GLU A 74 -1.40 13.10 -3.80
C GLU A 74 -1.41 14.19 -2.71
N ARG A 75 -2.49 14.26 -1.93
CA ARG A 75 -2.63 15.25 -0.85
C ARG A 75 -1.69 14.98 0.31
N ASP A 76 -1.53 13.71 0.69
CA ASP A 76 -0.71 13.32 1.84
C ASP A 76 0.76 13.63 1.60
N VAL A 77 1.26 13.33 0.39
CA VAL A 77 2.67 13.57 0.08
C VAL A 77 2.96 15.02 -0.31
N ALA A 78 1.96 15.84 -0.65
CA ALA A 78 2.18 17.24 -1.08
C ALA A 78 2.92 18.10 -0.03
N ARG A 79 2.70 17.85 1.27
CA ARG A 79 3.35 18.58 2.37
C ARG A 79 4.81 18.21 2.61
N LEU A 80 5.29 17.10 2.03
CA LEU A 80 6.60 16.54 2.35
C LEU A 80 7.71 17.18 1.52
N SER A 81 8.92 17.21 2.06
CA SER A 81 10.11 17.64 1.32
C SER A 81 10.59 16.52 0.38
N SER A 82 11.22 16.85 -0.74
CA SER A 82 11.72 15.86 -1.71
C SER A 82 12.80 14.93 -1.15
N ASP A 83 13.44 15.29 -0.05
CA ASP A 83 14.42 14.46 0.67
C ASP A 83 13.78 13.50 1.70
N THR A 84 12.47 13.61 1.96
CA THR A 84 11.76 12.71 2.87
C THR A 84 11.75 11.29 2.29
N PRO A 85 12.33 10.28 2.97
CA PRO A 85 12.24 8.89 2.52
C PRO A 85 10.80 8.39 2.61
N ILE A 86 10.32 7.77 1.54
CA ILE A 86 8.97 7.20 1.47
C ILE A 86 9.04 5.68 1.48
N ILE A 87 8.24 5.04 2.34
CA ILE A 87 7.92 3.62 2.25
C ILE A 87 6.45 3.47 1.86
N VAL A 88 6.19 2.69 0.81
CA VAL A 88 4.83 2.33 0.42
C VAL A 88 4.63 0.84 0.68
N VAL A 89 3.60 0.50 1.44
CA VAL A 89 3.23 -0.89 1.73
C VAL A 89 1.92 -1.19 1.01
N SER A 90 1.89 -2.26 0.21
CA SER A 90 0.69 -2.75 -0.46
C SER A 90 0.70 -4.27 -0.51
N HIS A 91 -0.42 -4.93 -0.80
CA HIS A 91 -0.39 -6.39 -0.97
C HIS A 91 0.03 -6.77 -2.39
N ILE A 92 -0.74 -6.32 -3.39
CA ILE A 92 -0.41 -6.53 -4.81
C ILE A 92 0.75 -5.60 -5.21
N PRO A 93 1.73 -6.03 -6.01
CA PRO A 93 2.85 -5.19 -6.43
C PRO A 93 2.40 -3.90 -7.13
N LEU A 94 3.06 -2.78 -6.82
CA LEU A 94 2.86 -1.48 -7.50
C LEU A 94 3.65 -1.36 -8.81
N PHE A 95 4.49 -2.33 -9.12
CA PHE A 95 5.12 -2.45 -10.42
C PHE A 95 4.59 -3.68 -11.12
N ALA A 96 4.29 -3.53 -12.41
CA ALA A 96 3.95 -4.65 -13.28
C ALA A 96 5.15 -5.63 -13.32
N MET A 97 5.01 -6.76 -12.64
CA MET A 97 5.95 -7.89 -12.76
C MET A 97 5.55 -8.77 -13.93
N TYR A 98 4.34 -9.32 -13.83
CA TYR A 98 3.72 -10.15 -14.85
C TYR A 98 2.19 -9.93 -14.78
N PRO A 99 1.67 -8.86 -15.42
CA PRO A 99 0.27 -8.44 -15.27
C PRO A 99 -0.76 -9.51 -15.62
N ASP A 100 -0.46 -10.36 -16.60
CA ASP A 100 -1.34 -11.45 -17.01
C ASP A 100 -1.60 -12.47 -15.90
N TRP A 101 -0.74 -12.50 -14.87
CA TRP A 101 -0.89 -13.36 -13.68
C TRP A 101 -1.46 -12.61 -12.47
N GLY A 102 -1.91 -11.37 -12.65
CA GLY A 102 -2.39 -10.52 -11.56
C GLY A 102 -1.30 -9.90 -10.70
N TRP A 103 -0.03 -10.02 -11.10
CA TRP A 103 1.11 -9.49 -10.33
C TRP A 103 1.36 -8.02 -10.63
N GLY A 104 0.32 -7.22 -10.43
CA GLY A 104 0.35 -5.78 -10.68
C GLY A 104 -0.95 -5.11 -10.26
N THR A 105 -0.79 -3.88 -9.77
CA THR A 105 -1.88 -2.94 -9.54
C THR A 105 -2.04 -2.06 -10.78
N ASP A 106 -3.23 -2.03 -11.36
CA ASP A 106 -3.47 -1.46 -12.69
C ASP A 106 -3.26 0.06 -12.75
N ASP A 107 -3.58 0.76 -11.68
CA ASP A 107 -3.47 2.22 -11.53
C ASP A 107 -2.22 2.66 -10.74
N ALA A 108 -1.29 1.75 -10.45
CA ALA A 108 -0.09 2.07 -9.68
C ALA A 108 0.85 3.07 -10.36
N ALA A 109 0.84 3.16 -11.69
CA ALA A 109 1.62 4.17 -12.39
C ALA A 109 1.22 5.60 -11.96
N GLN A 110 -0.06 5.84 -11.66
CA GLN A 110 -0.53 7.13 -11.15
C GLN A 110 -0.04 7.38 -9.73
N ALA A 111 -0.12 6.38 -8.84
CA ALA A 111 0.42 6.47 -7.49
C ALA A 111 1.93 6.79 -7.51
N LEU A 112 2.71 6.04 -8.29
CA LEU A 112 4.16 6.24 -8.40
C LEU A 112 4.53 7.59 -9.02
N ARG A 113 3.69 8.16 -9.88
CA ARG A 113 3.90 9.50 -10.43
C ARG A 113 3.90 10.58 -9.34
N TYR A 114 3.01 10.49 -8.36
CA TYR A 114 2.99 11.42 -7.22
C TYR A 114 4.24 11.32 -6.36
N LEU A 115 4.89 10.15 -6.35
CA LEU A 115 6.09 9.88 -5.55
C LEU A 115 7.40 10.16 -6.29
N ARG A 116 7.36 10.43 -7.61
CA ARG A 116 8.57 10.59 -8.44
C ARG A 116 9.49 11.71 -7.98
N ARG A 117 8.97 12.71 -7.27
CA ARG A 117 9.77 13.85 -6.78
C ARG A 117 10.64 13.53 -5.56
N PHE A 118 10.42 12.39 -4.90
CA PHE A 118 11.19 12.00 -3.72
C PHE A 118 12.49 11.29 -4.13
N SER A 119 13.57 11.60 -3.44
CA SER A 119 14.90 11.03 -3.71
C SER A 119 15.00 9.54 -3.34
N SER A 120 14.10 9.03 -2.50
CA SER A 120 14.04 7.63 -2.11
C SER A 120 12.60 7.17 -1.87
N VAL A 121 12.18 6.17 -2.65
CA VAL A 121 10.88 5.49 -2.50
C VAL A 121 11.12 3.99 -2.45
N THR A 122 10.69 3.34 -1.37
CA THR A 122 10.74 1.89 -1.21
C THR A 122 9.33 1.32 -1.22
N CYS A 123 9.03 0.42 -2.15
CA CYS A 123 7.76 -0.31 -2.17
C CYS A 123 7.96 -1.70 -1.56
N LEU A 124 7.16 -2.03 -0.55
CA LEU A 124 7.10 -3.34 0.08
C LEU A 124 5.77 -4.00 -0.31
N ASN A 125 5.82 -5.17 -0.92
CA ASN A 125 4.64 -5.90 -1.36
C ASN A 125 4.63 -7.38 -0.96
N GLY A 126 3.42 -7.94 -0.91
CA GLY A 126 3.17 -9.38 -0.72
C GLY A 126 2.83 -10.06 -2.04
N HIS A 127 1.76 -10.88 -2.00
CA HIS A 127 1.10 -11.57 -3.12
C HIS A 127 1.90 -12.64 -3.87
N VAL A 128 3.16 -12.37 -4.23
CA VAL A 128 3.94 -13.26 -5.12
C VAL A 128 4.53 -14.47 -4.36
N HIS A 129 4.56 -14.44 -3.02
CA HIS A 129 5.09 -15.50 -2.16
C HIS A 129 6.56 -15.90 -2.47
N GLN A 130 7.30 -14.99 -3.12
CA GLN A 130 8.70 -15.16 -3.50
C GLN A 130 9.41 -13.81 -3.41
N LEU A 131 10.71 -13.83 -3.12
CA LEU A 131 11.51 -12.61 -3.08
C LEU A 131 11.84 -12.19 -4.52
N PHE A 132 11.30 -11.05 -4.93
CA PHE A 132 11.62 -10.43 -6.21
C PHE A 132 12.09 -8.98 -6.00
N PRO A 133 13.39 -8.76 -5.79
CA PRO A 133 13.92 -7.42 -5.64
C PRO A 133 13.97 -6.73 -7.00
N ARG A 134 13.54 -5.47 -7.05
CA ARG A 134 13.69 -4.60 -8.23
C ARG A 134 14.21 -3.25 -7.77
N SER A 135 15.35 -2.83 -8.31
CA SER A 135 15.85 -1.46 -8.20
C SER A 135 15.71 -0.75 -9.54
N LYS A 136 15.37 0.53 -9.49
CA LYS A 136 15.44 1.45 -10.62
C LYS A 136 16.00 2.77 -10.10
N ALA A 137 16.90 3.39 -10.86
CA ALA A 137 17.14 4.82 -10.71
C ALA A 137 15.87 5.55 -11.19
N MET A 138 15.30 6.42 -10.36
CA MET A 138 14.13 7.25 -10.69
C MET A 138 14.53 8.51 -11.45
#